data_AF-Q5CCT9-F1
#
_entry.id   AF-Q5CCT9-F1
#
_cell.length_a   1.000
_cell.length_b   1.000
_cell.length_c   1.000
_cell.angle_alpha   90.00
_cell.angle_beta   90.00
_cell.angle_gamma   90.00
#
_symmetry.space_group_name_H-M   'P 1'
#
loop_
_entity.id
_entity.type
_entity.pdbx_description
1 polymer ?
#
loop_
_entity_poly.entity_id
_entity_poly.type
_entity_poly.pdbx_seq_one_letter_code
_entity_poly.pdbx_strand_id
1 'polypeptide(L)'
;MQGGDNSLTSSFILTTLVFSFFLFAIAESTNNSQGVRCSKTCVAENCNSIGIRYGKYCGVGWSGCPGEKPCDDLDTCCKIHDECVEKNGMTNVKCHEKFKRCIKKVQKSRKAGFSRECPYDVAVPTMVQGMDMAIMFSQLGNSKLEL
;
A
#
# COMPACT_ATOMS: atom_id res chain seq x y z
N MET A 1 -38.52 -30.70 -60.25
CA MET A 1 -38.37 -32.07 -59.70
C MET A 1 -37.10 -32.07 -58.88
N GLN A 2 -37.27 -31.92 -57.56
CA GLN A 2 -37.03 -32.98 -56.56
C GLN A 2 -35.52 -33.16 -56.27
N GLY A 3 -35.05 -32.60 -55.16
CA GLY A 3 -34.44 -33.38 -54.05
C GLY A 3 -32.94 -33.04 -53.99
N GLY A 4 -32.35 -32.57 -52.90
CA GLY A 4 -32.38 -33.14 -51.55
C GLY A 4 -31.56 -34.45 -51.54
N ASP A 5 -30.50 -34.67 -50.76
CA ASP A 5 -30.14 -34.10 -49.47
C ASP A 5 -28.70 -34.51 -49.05
N ASN A 6 -28.22 -33.91 -47.96
CA ASN A 6 -27.36 -34.51 -46.92
C ASN A 6 -25.86 -34.74 -47.18
N SER A 7 -25.07 -33.66 -47.24
CA SER A 7 -23.63 -33.74 -46.89
C SER A 7 -23.15 -32.61 -45.97
N LEU A 8 -24.02 -31.66 -45.63
CA LEU A 8 -23.66 -30.50 -44.82
C LEU A 8 -24.27 -30.50 -43.41
N THR A 9 -25.07 -31.50 -43.04
CA THR A 9 -25.77 -31.53 -41.73
C THR A 9 -25.05 -32.37 -40.66
N SER A 10 -24.13 -33.27 -41.06
CA SER A 10 -23.39 -34.12 -40.11
C SER A 10 -22.16 -33.44 -39.50
N SER A 11 -21.54 -32.48 -40.20
CA SER A 11 -20.29 -31.85 -39.75
C SER A 11 -20.47 -30.70 -38.76
N PHE A 12 -21.67 -30.08 -38.66
CA PHE A 12 -21.90 -28.94 -37.76
C PHE A 12 -22.47 -29.33 -36.38
N ILE A 13 -23.06 -30.51 -36.26
CA ILE A 13 -23.65 -30.97 -34.98
C ILE A 13 -22.58 -31.60 -34.07
N LEU A 14 -21.53 -32.20 -34.64
CA LEU A 14 -20.45 -32.79 -33.83
C LEU A 14 -19.44 -31.74 -33.32
N THR A 15 -19.24 -30.63 -34.02
CA THR A 15 -18.31 -29.57 -33.58
C THR A 15 -18.91 -28.65 -32.51
N THR A 16 -20.24 -28.54 -32.44
CA THR A 16 -20.93 -27.65 -31.49
C THR A 16 -21.08 -28.24 -30.08
N LEU A 17 -21.08 -29.58 -29.95
CA LEU A 17 -21.17 -30.25 -28.64
C LEU A 17 -19.83 -30.33 -27.89
N VAL A 18 -18.70 -30.37 -28.61
CA VAL A 18 -17.37 -30.43 -27.97
C VAL A 18 -16.90 -29.06 -27.48
N PHE A 19 -17.29 -27.98 -28.18
CA PHE A 19 -16.97 -26.62 -27.75
C PHE A 19 -17.84 -26.13 -26.57
N SER A 20 -19.01 -26.75 -26.36
CA SER A 20 -19.92 -26.40 -25.26
C SER A 20 -19.56 -27.07 -23.92
N PHE A 21 -18.67 -28.07 -23.92
CA PHE A 21 -18.24 -28.76 -22.69
C PHE A 21 -16.96 -28.20 -22.05
N PHE A 22 -16.27 -27.24 -22.68
CA PHE A 22 -14.97 -26.76 -22.22
C PHE A 22 -14.90 -25.29 -21.78
N LEU A 23 -16.00 -24.54 -21.75
CA LEU A 23 -16.00 -23.13 -21.30
C LEU A 23 -16.92 -22.83 -20.11
N PHE A 24 -17.55 -23.84 -19.50
CA PHE A 24 -18.19 -23.71 -18.19
C PHE A 24 -17.23 -24.16 -17.08
N ALA A 25 -16.10 -23.47 -16.95
CA ALA A 25 -15.37 -23.38 -15.69
C ALA A 25 -15.57 -21.96 -15.15
N ILE A 26 -16.76 -21.72 -14.60
CA ILE A 26 -17.07 -20.52 -13.83
C ILE A 26 -16.46 -20.69 -12.44
N ALA A 27 -15.50 -19.84 -12.11
CA ALA A 27 -15.39 -19.21 -10.81
C ALA A 27 -14.31 -18.13 -10.91
N GLU A 28 -14.74 -16.91 -11.23
CA GLU A 28 -13.99 -15.73 -10.86
C GLU A 28 -13.79 -15.77 -9.34
N SER A 29 -12.55 -15.99 -8.88
CA SER A 29 -12.17 -15.47 -7.58
C SER A 29 -11.89 -13.99 -7.76
N THR A 30 -12.95 -13.19 -7.92
CA THR A 30 -12.86 -11.81 -7.46
C THR A 30 -12.68 -11.93 -5.96
N ASN A 31 -11.41 -11.94 -5.51
CA ASN A 31 -11.10 -11.55 -4.15
C ASN A 31 -11.50 -10.08 -4.06
N ASN A 32 -12.79 -9.86 -3.80
CA ASN A 32 -13.35 -8.61 -3.40
C ASN A 32 -12.88 -8.32 -1.97
N SER A 33 -11.57 -8.21 -1.80
CA SER A 33 -11.00 -7.40 -0.76
C SER A 33 -10.78 -6.03 -1.37
N GLN A 34 -11.87 -5.27 -1.50
CA GLN A 34 -11.81 -3.85 -1.19
C GLN A 34 -11.62 -3.62 0.33
N GLY A 35 -11.03 -4.58 1.05
CA GLY A 35 -10.48 -4.38 2.38
C GLY A 35 -9.22 -3.54 2.25
N VAL A 36 -9.02 -2.65 3.23
CA VAL A 36 -7.86 -1.78 3.39
C VAL A 36 -6.58 -2.52 2.93
N ARG A 37 -5.95 -2.02 1.86
CA ARG A 37 -4.69 -2.60 1.35
C ARG A 37 -3.60 -2.31 2.36
N CYS A 38 -3.41 -3.22 3.30
CA CYS A 38 -2.30 -3.21 4.24
C CYS A 38 -1.11 -4.03 3.69
N SER A 39 0.10 -3.69 4.11
CA SER A 39 1.31 -4.36 3.67
C SER A 39 1.65 -5.58 4.53
N LYS A 40 2.07 -6.67 3.89
CA LYS A 40 2.69 -7.85 4.54
C LYS A 40 4.18 -7.99 4.21
N THR A 41 4.70 -7.13 3.32
CA THR A 41 6.06 -7.24 2.77
C THR A 41 6.84 -5.95 2.97
N CYS A 42 8.15 -6.06 3.13
CA CYS A 42 9.02 -4.90 3.22
C CYS A 42 9.26 -4.33 1.83
N VAL A 43 8.81 -3.10 1.56
CA VAL A 43 8.99 -2.43 0.27
C VAL A 43 9.93 -1.23 0.39
N ALA A 44 10.61 -0.90 -0.70
CA ALA A 44 11.53 0.23 -0.80
C ALA A 44 11.24 0.98 -2.11
N GLU A 45 10.22 1.83 -2.09
CA GLU A 45 9.74 2.55 -3.27
C GLU A 45 9.81 4.07 -3.05
N ASN A 46 10.15 4.81 -4.10
CA ASN A 46 10.09 6.28 -4.11
C ASN A 46 10.86 6.97 -2.96
N CYS A 47 12.02 6.41 -2.56
CA CYS A 47 12.77 6.77 -1.35
C CYS A 47 13.06 8.27 -1.17
N ASN A 48 13.13 9.02 -2.27
CA ASN A 48 13.51 10.43 -2.32
C ASN A 48 12.34 11.38 -2.61
N SER A 49 11.09 10.93 -2.42
CA SER A 49 9.89 11.73 -2.67
C SER A 49 8.82 11.56 -1.57
N ILE A 50 7.82 12.44 -1.56
CA ILE A 50 6.70 12.38 -0.62
C ILE A 50 5.89 11.07 -0.76
N GLY A 51 5.93 10.43 -1.94
CA GLY A 51 5.31 9.13 -2.21
C GLY A 51 6.10 7.92 -1.70
N ILE A 52 7.06 8.13 -0.79
CA ILE A 52 7.88 7.08 -0.19
C ILE A 52 7.02 5.95 0.38
N ARG A 53 7.38 4.71 0.05
CA ARG A 53 6.95 3.51 0.78
C ARG A 53 8.17 2.77 1.26
N TYR A 54 8.33 2.75 2.57
CA TYR A 54 9.47 2.13 3.22
C TYR A 54 8.99 1.12 4.27
N GLY A 55 9.50 -0.11 4.17
CA GLY A 55 9.08 -1.20 5.04
C GLY A 55 7.60 -1.53 4.85
N LYS A 56 6.89 -1.75 5.95
CA LYS A 56 5.44 -2.02 5.93
C LYS A 56 4.60 -0.81 6.33
N TYR A 57 5.19 0.16 7.04
CA TYR A 57 4.45 1.20 7.74
C TYR A 57 4.79 2.62 7.32
N CYS A 58 5.92 2.87 6.65
CA CYS A 58 6.27 4.23 6.29
C CYS A 58 5.68 4.62 4.94
N GLY A 59 4.66 5.48 4.95
CA GLY A 59 4.15 6.14 3.75
C GLY A 59 2.76 6.72 3.96
N VAL A 60 2.40 7.77 3.21
CA VAL A 60 1.06 8.36 3.33
C VAL A 60 0.02 7.37 2.82
N GLY A 61 -0.92 6.98 3.69
CA GLY A 61 -1.94 5.98 3.36
C GLY A 61 -1.37 4.56 3.14
N TRP A 62 -0.15 4.30 3.63
CA TRP A 62 0.52 3.02 3.53
C TRP A 62 0.82 2.50 4.94
N SER A 63 0.26 1.36 5.31
CA SER A 63 0.47 0.77 6.63
C SER A 63 0.49 -0.75 6.58
N GLY A 64 1.07 -1.39 7.59
CA GLY A 64 1.21 -2.84 7.68
C GLY A 64 -0.06 -3.52 8.19
N CYS A 65 -0.26 -4.79 7.84
CA CYS A 65 -1.42 -5.54 8.30
C CYS A 65 -1.40 -5.80 9.81
N PRO A 66 -2.57 -6.03 10.45
CA PRO A 66 -2.62 -6.40 11.85
C PRO A 66 -1.71 -7.59 12.17
N GLY A 67 -0.88 -7.44 13.21
CA GLY A 67 0.08 -8.46 13.64
C GLY A 67 1.42 -8.48 12.89
N GLU A 68 1.57 -7.72 11.81
CA GLU A 68 2.85 -7.63 11.11
C GLU A 68 3.93 -6.95 11.98
N LYS A 69 5.15 -7.48 11.90
CA LYS A 69 6.31 -6.85 12.54
C LYS A 69 6.95 -5.85 11.57
N PRO A 70 7.44 -4.70 12.07
CA PRO A 70 8.26 -3.79 11.27
C PRO A 70 9.50 -4.47 10.69
N CYS A 71 9.95 -3.95 9.55
CA CYS A 71 11.12 -4.45 8.84
C CYS A 71 12.44 -4.08 9.54
N ASP A 72 12.47 -2.92 10.21
CA ASP A 72 13.60 -2.45 11.01
C ASP A 72 13.20 -1.34 12.01
N ASP A 73 14.18 -0.66 12.60
CA ASP A 73 13.97 0.41 13.58
C ASP A 73 13.29 1.65 12.96
N LEU A 74 13.53 1.95 11.67
CA LEU A 74 12.88 3.08 10.98
C LEU A 74 11.41 2.76 10.73
N ASP A 75 11.12 1.57 10.23
CA ASP A 75 9.76 1.08 10.03
C ASP A 75 8.99 0.94 11.36
N THR A 76 9.71 0.66 12.45
CA THR A 76 9.13 0.65 13.81
C THR A 76 8.64 2.03 14.22
N CYS A 77 9.39 3.10 13.90
CA CYS A 77 8.93 4.46 14.15
C CYS A 77 7.66 4.79 13.37
N CYS A 78 7.52 4.29 12.14
CA CYS A 78 6.34 4.50 11.31
C CYS A 78 5.12 3.74 11.85
N LYS A 79 5.27 2.49 12.28
CA LYS A 79 4.20 1.75 12.96
C LYS A 79 3.66 2.49 14.19
N ILE A 80 4.56 3.04 15.01
CA ILE A 80 4.19 3.85 16.18
C ILE A 80 3.47 5.14 15.77
N HIS A 81 3.84 5.73 14.63
CA HIS A 81 3.20 6.93 14.10
C HIS A 81 1.80 6.63 13.60
N ASP A 82 1.63 5.58 12.79
CA ASP A 82 0.34 5.09 12.30
C ASP A 82 -0.65 4.82 13.44
N GLU A 83 -0.23 4.03 14.44
CA GLU A 83 -1.04 3.76 15.64
C GLU A 83 -1.40 5.04 16.41
N CYS A 84 -0.52 6.05 16.39
CA CYS A 84 -0.76 7.34 17.04
C CYS A 84 -1.82 8.14 16.30
N VAL A 85 -1.74 8.26 14.97
CA VAL A 85 -2.68 9.05 14.17
C VAL A 85 -4.04 8.35 14.02
N GLU A 86 -4.06 7.01 14.01
CA GLU A 86 -5.30 6.24 14.07
C GLU A 86 -6.08 6.55 15.35
N LYS A 87 -5.37 6.62 16.49
CA LYS A 87 -6.00 6.92 17.78
C LYS A 87 -6.33 8.39 18.01
N ASN A 88 -5.50 9.32 17.54
CA ASN A 88 -5.57 10.73 17.92
C ASN A 88 -5.91 11.69 16.77
N GLY A 89 -6.16 11.16 15.56
CA GLY A 89 -6.45 11.92 14.36
C GLY A 89 -5.23 12.19 13.48
N MET A 90 -5.45 12.26 12.16
CA MET A 90 -4.40 12.41 11.14
C MET A 90 -3.67 13.77 11.21
N THR A 91 -4.29 14.78 11.79
CA THR A 91 -3.73 16.13 11.98
C THR A 91 -3.06 16.33 13.34
N ASN A 92 -2.83 15.25 14.09
CA ASN A 92 -2.27 15.36 15.43
C ASN A 92 -0.77 15.74 15.40
N VAL A 93 -0.48 17.01 15.64
CA VAL A 93 0.90 17.56 15.66
C VAL A 93 1.82 16.82 16.64
N LYS A 94 1.31 16.33 17.79
CA LYS A 94 2.14 15.58 18.75
C LYS A 94 2.60 14.24 18.17
N CYS A 95 1.77 13.57 17.38
CA CYS A 95 2.14 12.35 16.67
C CYS A 95 3.26 12.61 15.66
N HIS A 96 3.12 13.64 14.81
CA HIS A 96 4.14 14.01 13.81
C HIS A 96 5.49 14.39 14.46
N GLU A 97 5.46 15.19 15.53
CA GLU A 97 6.67 15.58 16.25
C GLU A 97 7.34 14.40 16.97
N LYS A 98 6.56 13.46 17.54
CA LYS A 98 7.11 12.22 18.12
C LYS A 98 7.78 11.36 17.04
N PHE A 99 7.16 11.24 15.86
CA PHE A 99 7.70 10.50 14.75
C PHE A 99 9.03 11.10 14.26
N LYS A 100 9.09 12.42 14.02
CA LYS A 100 10.34 13.14 13.69
C LYS A 100 11.47 12.86 14.67
N ARG A 101 11.19 12.88 15.99
CA ARG A 101 12.20 12.55 17.01
C ARG A 101 12.65 11.09 16.94
N CYS A 102 11.74 10.16 16.66
CA CYS A 102 12.05 8.74 16.54
C CYS A 102 13.01 8.48 15.37
N ILE A 103 12.66 8.91 14.16
CA ILE A 103 13.47 8.66 12.95
C ILE A 103 14.83 9.35 12.99
N LYS A 104 14.93 10.54 13.60
CA LYS A 104 16.22 11.22 13.83
C LYS A 104 17.14 10.45 14.78
N LYS A 105 16.59 9.74 15.77
CA LYS A 105 17.39 8.85 16.64
C LYS A 105 17.87 7.62 15.88
N VAL A 106 16.99 7.02 15.06
CA VAL A 106 17.34 5.88 14.20
C VAL A 106 18.46 6.25 13.22
N GLN A 107 18.35 7.40 12.56
CA GLN A 107 19.40 7.89 11.65
C GLN A 107 20.76 8.05 12.34
N LYS A 108 20.77 8.54 13.59
CA LYS A 108 22.00 8.69 14.40
C LYS A 108 22.63 7.35 14.79
N SER A 109 21.87 6.26 14.79
CA SER A 109 22.42 4.92 15.11
C SER A 109 23.38 4.40 14.04
N ARG A 110 23.39 5.01 12.83
CA ARG A 110 24.23 4.60 11.69
C ARG A 110 24.06 3.14 11.26
N LYS A 111 22.96 2.49 11.65
CA LYS A 111 22.56 1.18 11.10
C LYS A 111 22.20 1.32 9.62
N ALA A 112 22.40 0.26 8.85
CA ALA A 112 22.11 0.24 7.41
C ALA A 112 20.59 0.22 7.10
N GLY A 113 19.76 -0.24 8.04
CA GLY A 113 18.35 -0.56 7.78
C GLY A 113 18.19 -1.84 6.97
N PHE A 114 16.95 -2.17 6.60
CA PHE A 114 16.67 -3.43 5.88
C PHE A 114 16.96 -3.35 4.37
N SER A 115 16.98 -2.16 3.78
CA SER A 115 17.13 -1.93 2.32
C SER A 115 18.35 -1.10 1.99
N ARG A 116 19.09 -1.50 0.95
CA ARG A 116 20.17 -0.69 0.35
C ARG A 116 19.66 0.32 -0.68
N GLU A 117 18.45 0.13 -1.20
CA GLU A 117 17.83 1.00 -2.21
C GLU A 117 17.27 2.28 -1.56
N CYS A 118 16.75 2.16 -0.34
CA CYS A 118 16.32 3.29 0.49
C CYS A 118 17.18 3.36 1.77
N PRO A 119 18.43 3.83 1.70
CA PRO A 119 19.24 4.01 2.91
C PRO A 119 18.67 5.12 3.81
N TYR A 120 18.99 5.07 5.12
CA TYR A 120 18.46 6.01 6.11
C TYR A 120 18.81 7.48 5.84
N ASP A 121 19.94 7.75 5.20
CA ASP A 121 20.35 9.10 4.79
C ASP A 121 19.48 9.70 3.67
N VAL A 122 18.75 8.87 2.93
CA VAL A 122 17.74 9.31 1.94
C VAL A 122 16.34 9.29 2.56
N ALA A 123 15.95 8.16 3.15
CA ALA A 123 14.59 7.96 3.64
C ALA A 123 14.23 8.91 4.80
N VAL A 124 15.12 9.10 5.76
CA VAL A 124 14.82 9.91 6.96
C VAL A 124 14.62 11.39 6.60
N PRO A 125 15.49 12.06 5.83
CA PRO A 125 15.23 13.45 5.42
C PRO A 125 13.93 13.62 4.64
N THR A 126 13.61 12.71 3.73
CA THR A 126 12.33 12.73 2.99
C THR A 126 11.13 12.61 3.93
N MET A 127 11.17 11.70 4.89
CA MET A 127 10.11 11.56 5.89
C MET A 127 10.01 12.79 6.81
N VAL A 128 11.13 13.40 7.21
CA VAL A 128 11.12 14.64 8.01
C VAL A 128 10.45 15.77 7.23
N GLN A 129 10.78 15.95 5.94
CA GLN A 129 10.16 16.94 5.08
C GLN A 129 8.64 16.73 4.98
N GLY A 130 8.20 15.50 4.76
CA GLY A 130 6.77 15.16 4.73
C GLY A 130 6.06 15.50 6.05
N MET A 131 6.72 15.28 7.19
CA MET A 131 6.15 15.64 8.50
C MET A 131 6.11 17.14 8.76
N ASP A 132 7.11 17.90 8.33
CA ASP A 132 7.10 19.36 8.45
C ASP A 132 5.91 19.96 7.66
N MET A 133 5.65 19.42 6.47
CA MET A 133 4.48 19.77 5.68
C MET A 133 3.15 19.37 6.36
N ALA A 134 3.07 18.16 6.93
CA ALA A 134 1.88 17.71 7.65
C ALA A 134 1.57 18.58 8.89
N ILE A 135 2.60 18.98 9.64
CA ILE A 135 2.45 19.87 10.80
C ILE A 135 1.93 21.25 10.36
N MET A 136 2.53 21.83 9.32
CA MET A 136 2.08 23.11 8.77
C MET A 136 0.59 23.06 8.39
N PHE A 137 0.15 22.02 7.68
CA PHE A 137 -1.25 21.87 7.31
C PHE A 137 -2.17 21.62 8.51
N SER A 138 -1.70 20.88 9.52
CA SER A 138 -2.47 20.65 10.75
C SER A 138 -2.75 21.96 11.51
N GLN A 139 -1.78 22.88 11.53
CA GLN A 139 -1.94 24.18 12.18
C GLN A 139 -2.87 25.11 11.40
N LEU A 140 -2.79 25.14 10.07
CA LEU A 140 -3.70 25.92 9.23
C LEU A 140 -5.15 25.45 9.36
N GLY A 141 -5.37 24.12 9.39
CA GLY A 141 -6.71 23.54 9.57
C GLY A 141 -7.35 23.92 10.91
N ASN A 142 -6.57 23.91 12.00
CA ASN A 142 -7.06 24.33 13.31
C ASN A 142 -7.37 25.83 13.35
N SER A 143 -6.55 26.67 12.72
CA SER A 143 -6.78 28.12 12.69
C SER A 143 -8.07 28.52 11.96
N LYS A 144 -8.54 27.71 11.01
CA LYS A 144 -9.81 27.93 10.29
C LYS A 144 -11.04 27.51 11.11
N LEU A 145 -10.89 26.67 12.13
CA LEU A 145 -11.98 26.28 13.03
C LEU A 145 -12.21 27.29 14.18
N GLU A 146 -11.24 28.17 14.44
CA GLU A 146 -11.33 29.22 15.46
C GLU A 146 -11.74 30.60 14.91
N LEU A 147 -12.09 30.70 13.63
CA LEU A 147 -12.58 31.92 12.96
C LEU A 147 -14.02 31.74 12.47
#